data_AF-A0A961WDN4-F1
#
_entry.id   AF-A0A961WDN4-F1
#
_cell.length_a   1.000
_cell.length_b   1.000
_cell.length_c   1.000
_cell.angle_alpha   90.00
_cell.angle_beta   90.00
_cell.angle_gamma   90.00
#
_symmetry.space_group_name_H-M   'P 1'
#
loop_
_entity.id
_entity.type
_entity.pdbx_description
1 polymer ?
#
loop_
_entity_poly.entity_id
_entity_poly.type
_entity_poly.pdbx_seq_one_letter_code
_entity_poly.pdbx_strand_id
1 'polypeptide(L)'
;MQHSSRPVQTRPHPNDDGIANRYRAGDDRRIPRWEHEDVLEAAQERLDRNPDAMRTRREVVEHPYGTIKMRMGVTHFLCKTLPKVATEMALCVLTYNLSRIINLLGVTPLLEAIKAARRLGDRVVALTGSLVPS
;
A
#
# COMPACT_ATOMS: atom_id res chain seq x y z
N MET A 1 -10.98 -44.87 -24.00
CA MET A 1 -10.90 -44.15 -22.71
C MET A 1 -11.06 -42.66 -22.99
N GLN A 2 -12.26 -42.11 -22.80
CA GLN A 2 -12.53 -40.68 -23.01
C GLN A 2 -12.38 -39.98 -21.66
N HIS A 3 -11.48 -39.01 -21.56
CA HIS A 3 -11.29 -38.22 -20.34
C HIS A 3 -11.98 -36.88 -20.58
N SER A 4 -13.21 -36.78 -20.09
CA SER A 4 -14.04 -35.56 -20.14
C SER A 4 -13.52 -34.55 -19.11
N SER A 5 -12.61 -33.67 -19.52
CA SER A 5 -12.24 -32.49 -18.73
C SER A 5 -13.34 -31.44 -18.86
N ARG A 6 -14.17 -31.29 -17.82
CA ARG A 6 -15.13 -30.18 -17.73
C ARG A 6 -14.37 -28.87 -17.49
N PRO A 7 -14.70 -27.76 -18.18
CA PRO A 7 -14.11 -26.46 -17.87
C PRO A 7 -14.60 -25.99 -16.49
N VAL A 8 -13.69 -25.45 -15.68
CA VAL A 8 -13.99 -24.81 -14.40
C VAL A 8 -14.83 -23.57 -14.67
N GLN A 9 -16.07 -23.59 -14.21
CA GLN A 9 -16.97 -22.45 -14.29
C GLN A 9 -16.50 -21.40 -13.26
N THR A 10 -15.82 -20.35 -13.71
CA THR A 10 -15.54 -19.17 -12.87
C THR A 10 -16.87 -18.51 -12.51
N ARG A 11 -17.18 -18.45 -11.22
CA ARG A 11 -18.41 -17.77 -10.76
C ARG A 11 -18.29 -16.27 -11.03
N PRO A 12 -19.37 -15.59 -11.46
CA PRO A 12 -19.36 -14.15 -11.67
C PRO A 12 -19.10 -13.41 -10.35
N HIS A 13 -18.30 -12.33 -10.42
CA HIS A 13 -17.86 -11.55 -9.28
C HIS A 13 -19.02 -10.65 -8.77
N PRO A 14 -19.22 -10.47 -7.45
CA PRO A 14 -20.45 -9.89 -6.87
C PRO A 14 -20.72 -8.41 -7.13
N ASN A 15 -19.94 -7.75 -7.99
CA ASN A 15 -20.05 -6.32 -8.32
C ASN A 15 -20.39 -6.07 -9.79
N ASP A 16 -20.82 -7.09 -10.54
CA ASP A 16 -21.42 -6.92 -11.87
C ASP A 16 -22.86 -6.40 -11.74
N ASP A 17 -22.99 -5.22 -11.11
CA ASP A 17 -24.27 -4.59 -10.78
C ASP A 17 -24.84 -3.90 -12.02
N GLY A 18 -25.35 -4.69 -12.96
CA GLY A 18 -26.51 -4.34 -13.77
C GLY A 18 -26.53 -2.95 -14.42
N ILE A 19 -25.40 -2.42 -14.88
CA ILE A 19 -25.38 -1.17 -15.65
C ILE A 19 -25.96 -1.51 -17.02
N ALA A 20 -27.27 -1.36 -17.17
CA ALA A 20 -28.00 -1.55 -18.41
C ALA A 20 -27.48 -0.57 -19.47
N ASN A 21 -26.46 -1.02 -20.20
CA ASN A 21 -25.75 -0.29 -21.22
C ASN A 21 -26.66 -0.19 -22.46
N ARG A 22 -27.49 0.85 -22.53
CA ARG A 22 -28.24 1.20 -23.76
C ARG A 22 -27.27 1.71 -24.83
N TYR A 23 -26.50 0.81 -25.42
CA TYR A 23 -25.63 1.12 -26.56
C TYR A 23 -26.01 0.23 -27.73
N ARG A 24 -26.22 0.91 -28.85
CA ARG A 24 -26.65 0.40 -30.14
C ARG A 24 -25.76 -0.76 -30.59
N ALA A 25 -26.38 -1.88 -30.98
CA ALA A 25 -25.68 -3.01 -31.59
C ALA A 25 -25.05 -2.55 -32.91
N GLY A 26 -23.73 -2.67 -33.03
CA GLY A 26 -23.01 -2.36 -34.27
C GLY A 26 -21.76 -1.50 -34.09
N ASP A 27 -20.86 -1.89 -33.20
CA ASP A 27 -19.42 -1.87 -33.44
C ASP A 27 -18.78 -2.72 -32.33
N ASP A 28 -17.90 -3.65 -32.69
CA ASP A 28 -17.23 -4.50 -31.72
C ASP A 28 -16.28 -3.63 -30.89
N ARG A 29 -16.72 -3.21 -29.70
CA ARG A 29 -15.97 -2.28 -28.85
C ARG A 29 -14.76 -3.02 -28.28
N ARG A 30 -13.67 -3.04 -29.05
CA ARG A 30 -12.37 -3.58 -28.62
C ARG A 30 -11.84 -2.74 -27.48
N ILE A 31 -11.90 -3.26 -26.27
CA ILE A 31 -11.22 -2.68 -25.10
C ILE A 31 -9.78 -3.20 -25.14
N PRO A 32 -8.78 -2.35 -25.40
CA PRO A 32 -7.39 -2.81 -25.45
C PRO A 32 -6.95 -3.26 -24.05
N ARG A 33 -6.27 -4.41 -24.02
CA ARG A 33 -5.62 -4.93 -22.82
C ARG A 33 -4.54 -3.95 -22.37
N TRP A 34 -4.46 -3.62 -21.09
CA TRP A 34 -3.44 -2.69 -20.61
C TRP A 34 -2.07 -3.38 -20.61
N GLU A 35 -1.01 -2.65 -20.94
CA GLU A 35 0.35 -3.18 -21.09
C GLU A 35 0.93 -3.81 -19.81
N HIS A 36 0.34 -3.50 -18.65
CA HIS A 36 0.74 -4.02 -17.33
C HIS A 36 -0.36 -4.83 -16.65
N GLU A 37 -1.17 -5.55 -17.43
CA GLU A 37 -2.24 -6.39 -16.89
C GLU A 37 -1.74 -7.53 -15.99
N ASP A 38 -0.50 -7.97 -16.21
CA ASP A 38 0.21 -8.90 -15.34
C ASP A 38 0.30 -8.41 -13.89
N VAL A 39 0.41 -7.09 -13.66
CA VAL A 39 0.41 -6.49 -12.33
C VAL A 39 -0.97 -6.63 -11.66
N LEU A 40 -2.04 -6.48 -12.43
CA LEU A 40 -3.42 -6.61 -11.96
C LEU A 40 -3.75 -8.07 -11.66
N GLU A 41 -3.35 -9.00 -12.52
CA GLU A 41 -3.52 -10.44 -12.33
C GLU A 41 -2.76 -10.92 -11.08
N ALA A 42 -1.51 -10.51 -10.91
CA ALA A 42 -0.73 -10.81 -9.70
C ALA A 42 -1.33 -10.18 -8.43
N ALA A 43 -1.97 -9.02 -8.53
CA ALA A 43 -2.70 -8.43 -7.40
C ALA A 43 -3.97 -9.23 -7.07
N GLN A 44 -4.71 -9.68 -8.08
CA GLN A 44 -5.91 -10.49 -7.92
C GLN A 44 -5.59 -11.85 -7.28
N GLU A 45 -4.54 -12.54 -7.74
CA GLU A 45 -4.11 -13.81 -7.14
C GLU A 45 -3.73 -13.68 -5.65
N ARG A 46 -3.22 -12.51 -5.22
CA ARG A 46 -2.92 -12.24 -3.80
C ARG A 46 -4.20 -12.07 -2.99
N LEU A 47 -5.22 -11.45 -3.59
CA LEU A 47 -6.52 -11.24 -2.96
C LEU A 47 -7.32 -12.52 -2.87
N ASP A 48 -7.29 -13.36 -3.90
CA ASP A 48 -7.98 -14.65 -3.90
C ASP A 48 -7.40 -15.60 -2.83
N ARG A 49 -6.09 -15.52 -2.57
CA ARG A 49 -5.41 -16.27 -1.50
C ARG A 49 -5.69 -15.73 -0.09
N ASN A 50 -6.11 -14.48 0.04
CA ASN A 50 -6.46 -13.87 1.32
C ASN A 50 -7.65 -12.89 1.15
N PRO A 51 -8.89 -13.41 1.11
CA PRO A 51 -10.07 -12.61 0.81
C PRO A 51 -10.34 -11.52 1.86
N ASP A 52 -9.87 -11.69 3.10
CA ASP A 52 -10.01 -10.68 4.16
C ASP A 52 -8.98 -9.56 4.08
N ALA A 53 -7.94 -9.67 3.24
CA ALA A 53 -6.83 -8.72 3.18
C ALA A 53 -7.30 -7.27 2.93
N MET A 54 -8.30 -7.06 2.08
CA MET A 54 -8.83 -5.71 1.80
C MET A 54 -9.66 -5.16 2.96
N ARG A 55 -10.38 -6.03 3.69
CA ARG A 55 -11.13 -5.64 4.89
C ARG A 55 -10.17 -5.20 5.99
N THR A 56 -9.17 -6.03 6.30
CA THR A 56 -8.15 -5.69 7.29
C THR A 56 -7.38 -4.43 6.89
N ARG A 57 -7.02 -4.29 5.60
CA ARG A 57 -6.36 -3.08 5.11
C ARG A 57 -7.21 -1.85 5.39
N ARG A 58 -8.51 -1.87 5.04
CA ARG A 58 -9.45 -0.78 5.31
C ARG A 58 -9.46 -0.44 6.80
N GLU A 59 -9.70 -1.42 7.67
CA GLU A 59 -9.78 -1.21 9.11
C GLU A 59 -8.49 -0.59 9.70
N VAL A 60 -7.33 -1.02 9.21
CA VAL A 60 -6.03 -0.58 9.73
C VAL A 60 -5.62 0.80 9.20
N VAL A 61 -5.93 1.13 7.95
CA VAL A 61 -5.42 2.36 7.31
C VAL A 61 -6.38 3.54 7.34
N GLU A 62 -7.69 3.32 7.42
CA GLU A 62 -8.68 4.41 7.39
C GLU A 62 -8.46 5.43 8.50
N HIS A 63 -8.22 4.96 9.73
CA HIS A 63 -8.00 5.85 10.86
C HIS A 63 -6.69 6.68 10.76
N PRO A 64 -5.53 6.08 10.40
CA PRO A 64 -4.33 6.84 10.04
C PRO A 64 -4.55 7.88 8.94
N TYR A 65 -5.20 7.49 7.84
CA TYR A 65 -5.45 8.40 6.72
C TYR A 65 -6.37 9.57 7.14
N GLY A 66 -7.43 9.29 7.89
CA GLY A 66 -8.32 10.32 8.42
C GLY A 66 -7.61 11.29 9.34
N THR A 67 -6.76 10.78 10.24
CA THR A 67 -5.99 11.62 11.18
C THR A 67 -4.98 12.51 10.43
N ILE A 68 -4.24 11.93 9.48
CA ILE A 68 -3.26 12.67 8.68
C ILE A 68 -3.96 13.76 7.86
N LYS A 69 -5.07 13.43 7.17
CA LYS A 69 -5.85 14.42 6.41
C LYS A 69 -6.42 15.52 7.30
N MET A 70 -6.99 15.16 8.45
CA MET A 70 -7.52 16.15 9.40
C MET A 70 -6.42 17.10 9.90
N ARG A 71 -5.24 16.58 10.21
CA ARG A 71 -4.08 17.39 10.67
C ARG A 71 -3.45 18.22 9.57
N MET A 72 -3.43 17.72 8.33
CA MET A 72 -3.04 18.52 7.16
C MET A 72 -4.03 19.66 6.87
N GLY A 73 -5.23 19.63 7.46
CA GLY A 73 -6.30 20.57 7.20
C GLY A 73 -6.96 20.36 5.84
N VAL A 74 -7.96 21.20 5.53
CA VAL A 74 -8.60 21.25 4.19
C VAL A 74 -7.79 22.14 3.25
N THR A 75 -6.47 22.11 3.37
CA THR A 75 -5.57 22.98 2.63
C THR A 75 -4.77 22.18 1.61
N HIS A 76 -4.34 22.86 0.55
CA HIS A 76 -3.45 22.30 -0.46
C HIS A 76 -2.04 22.09 0.11
N PHE A 77 -1.25 21.22 -0.53
CA PHE A 77 0.19 21.14 -0.27
C PHE A 77 0.84 22.51 -0.45
N LEU A 78 1.77 22.84 0.43
CA LEU A 78 2.44 24.14 0.41
C LEU A 78 3.45 24.20 -0.75
N CYS A 79 4.12 23.08 -1.01
CA CYS A 79 5.09 22.95 -2.09
C CYS A 79 4.44 22.70 -3.45
N LYS A 80 5.16 23.17 -4.47
CA LYS A 80 4.86 22.89 -5.88
C LYS A 80 5.94 21.97 -6.43
N THR A 81 5.54 21.00 -7.26
CA THR A 81 6.32 19.86 -7.83
C THR A 81 6.27 18.57 -7.00
N LEU A 82 6.21 17.42 -7.71
CA LEU A 82 6.03 16.09 -7.12
C LEU A 82 7.09 15.71 -6.08
N PRO A 83 8.40 15.95 -6.28
CA PRO A 83 9.40 15.59 -5.27
C PRO A 83 9.19 16.32 -3.95
N LYS A 84 8.82 17.60 -4.01
CA LYS A 84 8.60 18.41 -2.82
C LYS A 84 7.30 18.04 -2.09
N VAL A 85 6.23 17.81 -2.85
CA VAL A 85 4.95 17.30 -2.32
C VAL A 85 5.12 15.93 -1.67
N ALA A 86 5.93 15.05 -2.26
CA ALA A 86 6.25 13.75 -1.67
C ALA A 86 6.95 13.90 -0.31
N THR A 87 7.88 14.85 -0.18
CA THR A 87 8.53 15.17 1.10
C THR A 87 7.53 15.70 2.13
N GLU A 88 6.58 16.56 1.74
CA GLU A 88 5.52 17.03 2.65
C GLU A 88 4.64 15.87 3.14
N MET A 89 4.25 14.98 2.23
CA MET A 89 3.49 13.77 2.59
C MET A 89 4.30 12.89 3.55
N ALA A 90 5.58 12.69 3.29
CA ALA A 90 6.47 11.90 4.15
C ALA A 90 6.58 12.51 5.56
N LEU A 91 6.66 13.83 5.67
CA LEU A 91 6.70 14.53 6.96
C LEU A 91 5.39 14.38 7.74
N CYS A 92 4.24 14.45 7.06
CA CYS A 92 2.93 14.24 7.68
C CYS A 92 2.78 12.81 8.23
N VAL A 93 3.19 11.81 7.44
CA VAL A 93 3.22 10.40 7.86
C VAL A 93 4.18 10.20 9.03
N LEU A 94 5.38 10.77 8.99
CA LEU A 94 6.34 10.68 10.08
C LEU A 94 5.77 11.27 11.38
N THR A 95 5.16 12.45 11.31
CA THR A 95 4.57 13.13 12.47
C THR A 95 3.43 12.30 13.08
N TYR A 96 2.59 11.70 12.23
CA TYR A 96 1.56 10.77 12.70
C TYR A 96 2.17 9.56 13.39
N ASN A 97 3.17 8.91 12.77
CA ASN A 97 3.83 7.73 13.34
C ASN A 97 4.47 8.04 14.69
N LEU A 98 5.18 9.16 14.82
CA LEU A 98 5.75 9.60 16.10
C LEU A 98 4.67 9.83 17.15
N SER A 99 3.61 10.56 16.80
CA SER A 99 2.47 10.80 17.71
C SER A 99 1.85 9.49 18.17
N ARG A 100 1.66 8.54 17.25
CA ARG A 100 1.07 7.23 17.54
C ARG A 100 1.96 6.41 18.45
N ILE A 101 3.26 6.36 18.19
CA ILE A 101 4.21 5.60 19.01
C ILE A 101 4.29 6.19 20.42
N ILE A 102 4.35 7.52 20.54
CA ILE A 102 4.35 8.20 21.85
C ILE A 102 3.06 7.87 22.62
N ASN A 103 1.91 7.87 21.95
CA ASN A 103 0.63 7.54 22.61
C ASN A 103 0.51 6.06 23.01
N LEU A 104 1.11 5.14 22.25
CA LEU A 104 1.02 3.70 22.52
C LEU A 104 2.08 3.21 23.53
N LEU A 105 3.31 3.70 23.43
CA LEU A 105 4.46 3.20 24.20
C LEU A 105 4.96 4.21 25.25
N GLY A 106 4.66 5.50 25.09
CA GLY A 106 5.27 6.57 25.87
C GLY A 106 6.66 7.01 25.34
N VAL A 107 7.17 8.10 25.91
CA VAL A 107 8.42 8.74 25.45
C VAL A 107 9.66 7.94 25.86
N THR A 108 9.70 7.42 27.09
CA THR A 108 10.88 6.72 27.62
C THR A 108 11.21 5.45 26.82
N PRO A 109 10.26 4.54 26.54
CA PRO A 109 10.56 3.34 25.77
C PRO A 109 10.98 3.65 24.33
N LEU A 110 10.41 4.69 23.72
CA LEU A 110 10.81 5.16 22.40
C LEU A 110 12.28 5.62 22.38
N LEU A 111 12.71 6.42 23.35
CA LEU A 111 14.10 6.89 23.42
C LEU A 111 15.08 5.73 23.61
N GLU A 112 14.74 4.75 24.44
CA GLU A 112 15.59 3.56 24.61
C GLU A 112 15.68 2.72 23.34
N ALA A 113 14.57 2.55 22.62
CA ALA A 113 14.57 1.88 21.32
C ALA A 113 15.46 2.60 20.29
N ILE A 114 15.43 3.93 20.24
CA ILE A 114 16.27 4.73 19.35
C ILE A 114 17.76 4.58 19.73
N LYS A 115 18.10 4.64 21.02
CA LYS A 115 19.48 4.43 21.49
C LYS A 115 19.97 3.01 21.15
N ALA A 116 19.13 2.00 21.32
CA ALA A 116 19.47 0.62 20.97
C ALA A 116 19.70 0.45 19.46
N ALA A 117 18.83 1.03 18.62
CA ALA A 117 18.97 1.02 17.17
C ALA A 117 20.26 1.71 16.70
N ARG A 118 20.63 2.84 17.32
CA ARG A 118 21.91 3.52 17.04
C ARG A 118 23.11 2.62 17.33
N ARG A 119 23.13 1.97 18.49
CA ARG A 119 24.22 1.04 18.87
C ARG A 119 24.35 -0.12 17.89
N LEU A 120 23.24 -0.62 17.35
CA LEU A 120 23.28 -1.67 16.32
C LEU A 120 23.92 -1.15 15.03
N GLY A 121 23.56 0.06 14.59
CA GLY A 121 24.18 0.72 13.43
C GLY A 121 25.69 0.92 13.61
N ASP A 122 26.10 1.44 14.76
CA ASP A 122 27.53 1.63 15.09
C ASP A 122 28.30 0.31 15.05
N ARG A 123 27.69 -0.79 15.51
CA ARG A 123 28.29 -2.13 15.44
C ARG A 123 28.37 -2.68 14.03
N VAL A 124 27.37 -2.47 13.19
CA VAL A 124 27.40 -2.86 11.78
C VAL A 124 28.51 -2.12 11.05
N VAL A 125 28.64 -0.81 11.26
CA VAL A 125 29.72 0.01 10.69
C VAL A 125 31.10 -0.44 11.17
N ALA A 126 31.25 -0.76 12.46
CA ALA A 126 32.50 -1.26 13.00
C ALA A 126 32.92 -2.63 12.41
N LEU A 127 31.95 -3.50 12.12
CA LEU A 127 32.19 -4.81 11.52
C LEU A 127 32.54 -4.71 10.03
N THR A 128 31.91 -3.81 9.29
CA THR A 128 32.14 -3.64 7.83
C THR A 128 33.33 -2.73 7.50
N GLY A 129 33.69 -1.80 8.39
CA GLY A 129 34.81 -0.87 8.23
C GLY A 129 36.20 -1.49 8.43
N SER A 130 36.30 -2.77 8.80
CA SER A 130 37.57 -3.48 9.00
C SER A 130 38.14 -4.16 7.74
N LEU A 131 37.50 -3.98 6.57
CA LEU A 131 37.78 -4.78 5.37
C LEU A 131 38.13 -3.96 4.11
N VAL A 132 38.66 -2.75 4.26
CA VAL A 132 39.31 -2.02 3.16
C VAL A 132 40.83 -2.06 3.36
N PRO A 133 41.55 -3.03 2.77
CA PRO A 133 43.02 -3.01 2.75
C PRO A 133 43.51 -1.91 1.80
N SER A 134 44.59 -1.25 2.22
CA SER A 134 45.32 -0.22 1.46
C SER A 134 46.06 -0.79 0.25
#